data_AF-A0A6L9ZJ09-F1
#
_entry.id   AF-A0A6L9ZJ09-F1
#
_cell.length_a   1.000
_cell.length_b   1.000
_cell.length_c   1.000
_cell.angle_alpha   90.00
_cell.angle_beta   90.00
_cell.angle_gamma   90.00
#
_symmetry.space_group_name_H-M   'P 1'
#
loop_
_entity.id
_entity.type
_entity.pdbx_description
1 polymer ?
#
loop_
_entity_poly.entity_id
_entity_poly.type
_entity_poly.pdbx_seq_one_letter_code
_entity_poly.pdbx_strand_id
1 'polypeptide(L)' 'MLELKSDNNCPKRTIKRVEIICLNAKGWTVNQISDWIDWSPNTVRTTIHRWIIQGQEGLWD' A
#
# COMPACT_ATOMS: atom_id res chain seq x y z
N MET A 1 -5.57 2.49 13.97
CA MET A 1 -5.79 1.46 12.94
C MET A 1 -6.78 2.08 11.96
N LEU A 2 -6.34 2.45 10.75
CA LEU A 2 -7.11 3.30 9.84
C LEU A 2 -8.49 2.70 9.56
N GLU A 3 -9.55 3.45 9.91
CA GLU A 3 -10.96 3.12 9.70
C GLU A 3 -11.37 3.24 8.21
N LEU A 4 -10.68 2.54 7.32
CA LEU A 4 -11.04 2.46 5.90
C LEU A 4 -11.85 1.19 5.56
N LYS A 5 -12.24 0.41 6.57
CA LYS A 5 -12.90 -0.89 6.37
C LYS A 5 -14.42 -0.83 6.14
N SER A 6 -15.05 0.34 6.26
CA SER A 6 -16.53 0.41 6.29
C SER A 6 -17.17 1.17 5.12
N ASP A 7 -16.38 1.72 4.20
CA ASP A 7 -16.94 2.38 3.01
C ASP A 7 -16.81 1.46 1.79
N ASN A 8 -17.93 0.87 1.36
CA ASN A 8 -18.05 -0.01 0.19
C ASN A 8 -17.60 0.63 -1.15
N ASN A 9 -17.18 1.91 -1.13
CA ASN A 9 -16.71 2.66 -2.28
C ASN A 9 -15.19 2.73 -2.42
N CYS A 10 -14.41 2.20 -1.47
CA CYS A 10 -12.96 2.23 -1.60
C CYS A 10 -12.49 1.12 -2.57
N PRO A 11 -11.79 1.44 -3.67
CA PRO A 11 -11.27 0.43 -4.58
C PRO A 11 -10.37 -0.56 -3.85
N LYS A 12 -10.55 -1.87 -4.11
CA LYS A 12 -9.71 -2.94 -3.53
C LYS A 12 -8.21 -2.67 -3.71
N ARG A 13 -7.84 -1.97 -4.79
CA ARG A 13 -6.47 -1.53 -5.08
C ARG A 13 -5.95 -0.53 -4.06
N THR A 14 -6.75 0.46 -3.67
CA THR A 14 -6.39 1.48 -2.68
C THR A 14 -6.17 0.83 -1.31
N ILE A 15 -7.05 -0.09 -0.92
CA ILE A 15 -6.90 -0.86 0.33
C ILE A 15 -5.57 -1.62 0.36
N LYS A 16 -5.24 -2.34 -0.71
CA LYS A 16 -3.95 -3.06 -0.84
C LYS A 16 -2.75 -2.12 -0.74
N ARG A 17 -2.80 -0.94 -1.35
CA ARG A 17 -1.70 0.04 -1.27
C ARG A 17 -1.54 0.63 0.13
N VAL A 18 -2.64 0.90 0.83
CA VAL A 18 -2.62 1.32 2.24
C VAL A 18 -1.97 0.23 3.10
N GLU A 19 -2.32 -1.03 2.85
CA GLU A 19 -1.72 -2.18 3.54
C GLU A 19 -0.21 -2.26 3.31
N ILE A 20 0.26 -2.08 2.07
CA ILE A 20 1.71 -2.01 1.74
C ILE A 20 2.42 -0.93 2.56
N ILE A 21 1.84 0.27 2.64
CA ILE A 21 2.44 1.39 3.39
C ILE A 21 2.46 1.08 4.88
N CYS A 22 1.37 0.52 5.43
CA CYS A 22 1.31 0.12 6.83
C CYS A 22 2.35 -0.96 7.17
N LEU A 23 2.56 -1.95 6.29
CA LEU A 23 3.57 -2.99 6.50
C LEU A 23 4.99 -2.42 6.42
N ASN A 24 5.26 -1.55 5.45
CA ASN A 24 6.54 -0.84 5.37
C ASN A 24 6.82 -0.01 6.63
N ALA A 25 5.83 0.74 7.13
CA ALA A 25 5.95 1.52 8.37
C ALA A 25 6.20 0.64 9.62
N LYS A 26 5.80 -0.63 9.58
CA LYS A 26 6.11 -1.64 10.63
C LYS A 26 7.51 -2.26 10.48
N GLY A 27 8.30 -1.82 9.49
CA GLY A 27 9.64 -2.32 9.23
C GLY A 27 9.71 -3.57 8.35
N TRP A 28 8.62 -3.94 7.68
CA TRP A 28 8.65 -5.06 6.73
C TRP A 28 9.44 -4.71 5.48
N THR A 29 10.22 -5.67 4.99
CA THR A 29 10.96 -5.51 3.73
C THR A 29 10.03 -5.62 2.52
N VAL A 30 10.46 -5.03 1.40
CA VAL A 30 9.72 -5.07 0.12
C VAL A 30 9.39 -6.51 -0.31
N ASN A 31 10.31 -7.46 -0.08
CA ASN A 31 10.13 -8.86 -0.44
C ASN A 31 9.09 -9.57 0.46
N GLN A 32 9.09 -9.29 1.76
CA GLN A 32 8.06 -9.84 2.66
C GLN A 32 6.67 -9.31 2.31
N ILE A 33 6.59 -8.04 1.90
CA ILE A 33 5.34 -7.42 1.49
C ILE A 33 4.88 -7.97 0.14
N SER A 34 5.80 -8.18 -0.82
CA SER A 34 5.45 -8.79 -2.12
C SER A 34 4.85 -10.16 -1.96
N ASP A 35 5.44 -10.99 -1.10
CA ASP A 35 4.99 -12.36 -0.85
C ASP A 35 3.63 -12.36 -0.12
N TRP A 36 3.42 -11.40 0.79
CA TRP A 36 2.16 -11.26 1.53
C TRP A 36 0.99 -10.83 0.64
N ILE A 37 1.21 -9.86 -0.25
CA ILE A 37 0.13 -9.22 -1.03
C ILE A 37 -0.01 -9.76 -2.46
N ASP A 38 0.88 -10.68 -2.83
CA ASP A 38 1.00 -11.32 -4.15
C ASP A 38 1.26 -10.31 -5.28
N TRP A 39 2.12 -9.32 -5.03
CA TRP A 39 2.52 -8.30 -6.01
C TRP A 39 4.01 -8.37 -6.29
N SER A 40 4.44 -7.96 -7.48
CA SER A 40 5.87 -7.91 -7.76
C SER A 40 6.59 -6.96 -6.78
N PRO A 41 7.82 -7.28 -6.33
CA PRO A 41 8.62 -6.38 -5.49
C PRO A 41 8.79 -4.98 -6.10
N ASN A 42 8.85 -4.89 -7.43
CA ASN A 42 8.92 -3.62 -8.15
C ASN A 42 7.65 -2.78 -7.94
N THR A 43 6.46 -3.39 -8.04
CA THR A 43 5.18 -2.71 -7.79
C THR A 43 5.07 -2.22 -6.35
N VAL A 44 5.51 -3.02 -5.38
CA VAL A 44 5.54 -2.64 -3.96
C VAL A 44 6.46 -1.43 -3.76
N ARG A 45 7.68 -1.47 -4.32
CA ARG A 45 8.63 -0.34 -4.28
C ARG A 45 8.05 0.92 -4.90
N THR A 46 7.48 0.84 -6.11
CA THR A 46 6.86 2.00 -6.77
C THR A 46 5.72 2.58 -5.93
N THR A 47 4.91 1.74 -5.30
CA THR A 47 3.81 2.19 -4.42
C THR A 47 4.35 2.97 -3.22
N ILE A 48 5.39 2.45 -2.57
CA ILE A 48 6.06 3.14 -1.45
C ILE A 48 6.66 4.47 -1.91
N HIS A 49 7.37 4.49 -3.04
CA HIS A 49 7.96 5.71 -3.59
C HIS A 49 6.90 6.75 -3.94
N ARG A 50 5.79 6.34 -4.58
CA ARG A 50 4.67 7.26 -4.86
C ARG A 50 4.09 7.85 -3.57
N TRP A 51 3.91 7.03 -2.54
CA TRP A 51 3.45 7.52 -1.23
C TRP A 51 4.40 8.54 -0.62
N ILE A 52 5.72 8.31 -0.67
CA ILE A 52 6.72 9.26 -0.14
C ILE A 52 6.69 10.60 -0.89
N ILE A 53 6.46 10.56 -2.21
CA ILE A 53 6.50 11.76 -3.08
C ILE A 53 5.16 12.51 -3.08
N GLN A 54 4.04 11.80 -3.17
CA GLN A 54 2.71 12.35 -3.44
C GLN A 54 1.75 12.22 -2.24
N GLY A 55 2.15 11.57 -1.15
CA GLY A 55 1.30 11.34 0.01
C GLY A 55 0.02 10.59 -0.35
N GLN A 56 -1.11 11.06 0.20
CA GLN A 56 -2.42 10.43 0.01
C GLN A 56 -2.92 10.44 -1.43
N GLU A 57 -2.57 11.43 -2.24
CA GLU A 57 -3.02 11.49 -3.64
C GLU A 57 -2.47 10.31 -4.47
N GLY A 58 -1.22 9.90 -4.21
CA GLY A 58 -0.59 8.76 -4.90
C GLY A 58 -1.22 7.39 -4.60
N LEU A 59 -2.13 7.31 -3.62
CA LEU A 59 -2.87 6.09 -3.29
C LEU A 59 -4.15 5.91 -4.12
N TRP A 60 -4.76 7.02 -4.56
CA TRP A 60 -6.06 7.05 -5.24
C TRP A 60 -5.97 7.00 -6.77
N ASP A 61 -4.79 7.25 -7.34
CA ASP A 61 -4.49 7.22 -8.79
C ASP A 61 -4.22 5.79 -9.34
#